data_AF-A0A822ELU6-F1
#
_entry.id   AF-A0A822ELU6-F1
#
_cell.length_a   1.000
_cell.length_b   1.000
_cell.length_c   1.000
_cell.angle_alpha   90.00
_cell.angle_beta   90.00
_cell.angle_gamma   90.00
#
_symmetry.space_group_name_H-M   'P 1'
#
loop_
_entity.id
_entity.type
_entity.pdbx_description
1 polymer ?
#
loop_
_entity_poly.entity_id
_entity_poly.type
_entity_poly.pdbx_seq_one_letter_code
_entity_poly.pdbx_strand_id
1 'polypeptide(L)'
;MINCYRSDIETAYHYLLWAMRLRYKDPKVPILKNNLPFPIEANGYCTECQTIAELISIRNNPNRMIIECLMIRERVGVTSNFLYLLDHQADLCGYNLYSFDSNTYLRGSEECQLAIRLWLHAYHLRIQTQINLNKCVSYLEKCARIMGELINRKRTKEIQFDILMKVLEATENEYQRNKNLESTLDVERENENFSCSSSEADETVGNNGDKCLYVILNLLFNAMKVSEKIFRNFFRG
;
A
#
# COMPACT_ATOMS: atom_id res chain seq x y z
N MET A 1 -20.54 -7.33 -8.30
CA MET A 1 -20.55 -5.89 -7.92
C MET A 1 -19.31 -5.20 -8.52
N ILE A 2 -19.15 -5.19 -9.86
CA ILE A 2 -17.83 -4.89 -10.51
C ILE A 2 -17.90 -3.83 -11.65
N ASN A 3 -19.07 -3.28 -12.02
CA ASN A 3 -19.17 -2.31 -13.13
C ASN A 3 -19.03 -0.82 -12.76
N CYS A 4 -18.85 -0.44 -11.49
CA CYS A 4 -18.79 0.97 -11.10
C CYS A 4 -17.44 1.67 -11.36
N TYR A 5 -16.32 0.93 -11.45
CA TYR A 5 -14.99 1.55 -11.38
C TYR A 5 -14.49 2.19 -12.69
N ARG A 6 -14.86 1.65 -13.85
CA ARG A 6 -14.43 2.22 -15.14
C ARG A 6 -15.12 3.57 -15.43
N SER A 7 -16.32 3.76 -14.89
CA SER A 7 -17.11 5.00 -14.95
C SER A 7 -16.47 6.16 -14.16
N ASP A 8 -15.70 5.84 -13.12
CA ASP A 8 -15.06 6.85 -12.25
C ASP A 8 -13.75 7.39 -12.85
N ILE A 9 -13.00 6.59 -13.62
CA ILE A 9 -11.74 7.00 -14.26
C ILE A 9 -11.96 8.03 -15.38
N GLU A 10 -12.96 7.82 -16.24
CA GLU A 10 -13.30 8.81 -17.29
C GLU A 10 -13.82 10.11 -16.68
N THR A 11 -14.57 10.01 -15.58
CA THR A 11 -15.03 11.18 -14.82
C THR A 11 -13.85 11.92 -14.19
N ALA A 12 -12.90 11.21 -13.60
CA ALA A 12 -11.67 11.79 -13.08
C ALA A 12 -10.89 12.50 -14.21
N TYR A 13 -10.65 11.83 -15.34
CA TYR A 13 -9.98 12.44 -16.49
C TYR A 13 -10.69 13.72 -16.96
N HIS A 14 -12.02 13.71 -17.03
CA HIS A 14 -12.81 14.88 -17.40
C HIS A 14 -12.53 16.08 -16.50
N TYR A 15 -12.63 15.90 -15.18
CA TYR A 15 -12.39 16.97 -14.21
C TYR A 15 -10.92 17.41 -14.18
N LEU A 16 -9.98 16.49 -14.32
CA LEU A 16 -8.55 16.81 -14.40
C LEU A 16 -8.23 17.63 -15.64
N LEU A 17 -8.80 17.27 -16.80
CA LEU A 17 -8.60 18.01 -18.05
C LEU A 17 -9.23 19.40 -17.96
N TRP A 18 -10.41 19.51 -17.37
CA TRP A 18 -11.05 20.79 -17.11
C TRP A 18 -10.20 21.68 -16.20
N ALA A 19 -9.69 21.14 -15.10
CA ALA A 19 -8.79 21.85 -14.20
C ALA A 19 -7.49 22.30 -14.90
N MET A 20 -6.91 21.48 -15.79
CA MET A 20 -5.71 21.89 -16.54
C MET A 20 -6.01 23.02 -17.51
N ARG A 21 -7.14 22.97 -18.21
CA ARG A 21 -7.56 24.09 -19.08
C ARG A 21 -7.75 25.39 -18.30
N LEU A 22 -8.29 25.32 -17.09
CA LEU A 22 -8.41 26.50 -16.22
C LEU A 22 -7.05 27.08 -15.82
N ARG A 23 -6.05 26.23 -15.52
CA ARG A 23 -4.69 26.69 -15.18
C ARG A 23 -3.99 27.42 -16.31
N TYR A 24 -4.25 27.01 -17.56
CA TYR A 24 -3.66 27.60 -18.77
C TYR A 24 -4.63 28.57 -19.48
N LYS A 25 -5.70 29.01 -18.81
CA LYS A 25 -6.70 29.93 -19.40
C LYS A 25 -6.09 31.26 -19.82
N ASP A 26 -5.13 31.77 -19.04
CA ASP A 26 -4.26 32.88 -19.44
C ASP A 26 -2.86 32.32 -19.78
N PRO A 27 -2.47 32.25 -21.06
CA PRO A 27 -1.17 31.73 -21.47
C PRO A 27 0.01 32.57 -20.97
N LYS A 28 -0.21 33.84 -20.58
CA LYS A 28 0.85 34.73 -20.09
C LYS A 28 1.15 34.52 -18.62
N VAL A 29 0.19 33.98 -17.85
CA VAL A 29 0.31 33.76 -16.41
C VAL A 29 -0.31 32.40 -16.03
N PRO A 30 0.30 31.27 -16.43
CA PRO A 30 -0.22 29.96 -16.10
C PRO A 30 -0.11 29.68 -14.59
N ILE A 31 -1.15 29.07 -14.01
CA ILE A 31 -1.12 28.62 -12.61
C ILE A 31 -0.42 27.25 -12.55
N LEU A 32 0.88 27.27 -12.26
CA LEU A 32 1.70 26.06 -12.16
C LEU A 32 1.33 25.22 -10.92
N LYS A 33 1.58 23.92 -10.99
CA LYS A 33 1.44 23.03 -9.83
C LYS A 33 2.75 23.07 -9.05
N ASN A 34 2.65 23.03 -7.72
CA ASN A 34 3.83 22.79 -6.90
C ASN A 34 4.25 21.34 -7.10
N ASN A 35 5.54 21.11 -7.33
CA ASN A 35 6.06 19.76 -7.35
C ASN A 35 5.91 19.17 -5.94
N LEU A 36 5.43 17.92 -5.86
CA LEU A 36 5.62 17.13 -4.66
C LEU A 36 7.14 17.02 -4.40
N PRO A 37 7.59 17.11 -3.13
CA PRO A 37 9.01 17.23 -2.83
C PRO A 37 9.85 16.08 -3.39
N PHE A 38 9.29 14.88 -3.59
CA PHE A 38 9.94 13.79 -4.34
C PHE A 38 8.88 12.86 -4.98
N PRO A 39 9.19 12.19 -6.11
CA PRO A 39 8.38 11.08 -6.58
C PRO A 39 8.37 9.99 -5.49
N ILE A 40 7.19 9.71 -4.93
CA ILE A 40 7.07 8.67 -3.91
C ILE A 40 7.32 7.33 -4.62
N GLU A 41 8.19 6.49 -4.05
CA GLU A 41 8.49 5.14 -4.56
C GLU A 41 7.20 4.32 -4.79
N ALA A 42 6.20 4.56 -3.93
CA ALA A 42 4.85 4.02 -4.00
C ALA A 42 4.04 4.40 -5.23
N ASN A 43 4.39 5.49 -5.90
CA ASN A 43 3.79 5.93 -7.16
C ASN A 43 4.62 5.47 -8.36
N GLY A 44 5.60 4.57 -8.17
CA GLY A 44 6.48 4.08 -9.22
C GLY A 44 7.40 5.18 -9.79
N TYR A 45 7.76 6.17 -8.98
CA TYR A 45 8.49 7.38 -9.38
C TYR A 45 7.77 8.24 -10.43
N CYS A 46 6.45 8.07 -10.57
CA CYS A 46 5.66 8.95 -11.41
C CYS A 46 5.65 10.39 -10.88
N THR A 47 5.58 11.35 -11.79
CA THR A 47 5.35 12.77 -11.49
C THR A 47 3.95 13.18 -11.91
N GLU A 48 3.30 14.08 -11.17
CA GLU A 48 2.01 14.63 -11.57
C GLU A 48 2.12 15.33 -12.92
N CYS A 49 1.15 15.11 -13.81
CA CYS A 49 1.11 15.76 -15.12
C CYS A 49 1.11 17.29 -14.96
N GLN A 50 2.06 17.97 -15.59
CA GLN A 50 2.19 19.43 -15.57
C GLN A 50 1.48 20.10 -16.74
N THR A 51 1.29 19.36 -17.83
CA THR A 51 0.72 19.88 -19.08
C THR A 51 -0.52 19.12 -19.51
N ILE A 52 -1.33 19.76 -20.37
CA ILE A 52 -2.49 19.11 -21.01
C ILE A 52 -2.03 17.92 -21.86
N ALA A 53 -0.89 18.02 -22.54
CA ALA A 53 -0.36 16.95 -23.38
C ALA A 53 -0.01 15.70 -22.56
N GLU A 54 0.66 15.87 -21.42
CA GLU A 54 0.94 14.78 -20.49
C GLU A 54 -0.34 14.10 -19.99
N LEU A 55 -1.35 14.89 -19.60
CA LEU A 55 -2.63 14.33 -19.13
C LEU A 55 -3.36 13.55 -20.23
N ILE A 56 -3.34 14.04 -21.49
CA ILE A 56 -3.92 13.33 -22.63
C ILE A 56 -3.19 11.99 -22.87
N SER A 57 -1.86 11.97 -22.72
CA SER A 57 -1.06 10.76 -22.96
C SER A 57 -1.42 9.61 -22.03
N ILE A 58 -1.94 9.91 -20.83
CA ILE A 58 -2.29 8.90 -19.82
C ILE A 58 -3.77 8.52 -19.82
N ARG A 59 -4.60 9.14 -20.67
CA ARG A 59 -6.07 8.93 -20.70
C ARG A 59 -6.46 7.45 -20.79
N ASN A 60 -5.80 6.71 -21.68
CA ASN A 60 -6.10 5.30 -21.93
C ASN A 60 -5.31 4.36 -21.02
N ASN A 61 -4.59 4.89 -20.03
CA ASN A 61 -3.82 4.11 -19.06
C ASN A 61 -4.48 4.25 -17.66
N PRO A 62 -5.38 3.32 -17.29
CA PRO A 62 -6.14 3.42 -16.04
C PRO A 62 -5.23 3.37 -14.81
N ASN A 63 -4.16 2.57 -14.83
CA ASN A 63 -3.20 2.50 -13.72
C ASN A 63 -2.52 3.87 -13.53
N ARG A 64 -2.11 4.50 -14.63
CA ARG A 64 -1.47 5.82 -14.56
C ARG A 64 -2.44 6.91 -14.10
N MET A 65 -3.70 6.84 -14.51
CA MET A 65 -4.75 7.75 -14.04
C MET A 65 -5.00 7.61 -12.54
N ILE A 66 -5.00 6.38 -12.02
CA ILE A 66 -5.12 6.12 -10.59
C ILE A 66 -3.96 6.75 -9.81
N ILE A 67 -2.72 6.54 -10.27
CA ILE A 67 -1.52 7.16 -9.67
C ILE A 67 -1.58 8.69 -9.76
N GLU A 68 -2.06 9.25 -10.88
CA GLU A 68 -2.28 10.70 -11.03
C GLU A 68 -3.25 11.25 -9.97
N CYS A 69 -4.37 10.56 -9.76
CA CYS A 69 -5.34 10.93 -8.73
C CYS A 69 -4.75 10.85 -7.32
N LEU A 70 -3.92 9.84 -7.02
CA LEU A 70 -3.24 9.71 -5.72
C LEU A 70 -2.29 10.89 -5.48
N MET A 71 -1.40 11.18 -6.43
CA MET A 71 -0.44 12.29 -6.31
C MET A 71 -1.15 13.65 -6.13
N ILE A 72 -2.25 13.88 -6.85
CA ILE A 72 -3.05 15.11 -6.70
C ILE A 72 -3.59 15.22 -5.28
N ARG A 73 -4.07 14.11 -4.71
CA ARG A 73 -4.61 14.10 -3.36
C ARG A 73 -3.53 14.24 -2.30
N GLU A 74 -2.35 13.65 -2.49
CA GLU A 74 -1.18 13.89 -1.65
C GLU A 74 -0.80 15.37 -1.64
N ARG A 75 -0.76 16.00 -2.81
CA ARG A 75 -0.41 17.41 -2.96
C ARG A 75 -1.45 18.33 -2.32
N VAL A 76 -2.74 18.03 -2.47
CA VAL A 76 -3.84 18.86 -1.95
C VAL A 76 -4.10 18.57 -0.45
N GLY A 77 -3.80 17.36 0.01
CA GLY A 77 -4.21 16.80 1.31
C GLY A 77 -3.22 16.97 2.45
N VAL A 78 -2.39 18.03 2.46
CA VAL A 78 -1.41 18.31 3.54
C VAL A 78 -2.09 18.82 4.82
N THR A 79 -3.10 18.12 5.32
CA THR A 79 -3.64 18.29 6.68
C THR A 79 -3.91 16.92 7.28
N SER A 80 -3.74 16.77 8.60
CA SER A 80 -3.88 15.49 9.32
C SER A 80 -5.22 14.78 9.06
N ASN A 81 -6.29 15.55 8.82
CA ASN A 81 -7.61 15.04 8.47
C ASN A 81 -7.72 14.45 7.05
N PHE A 82 -6.75 14.64 6.16
CA PHE A 82 -6.78 14.07 4.80
C PHE A 82 -5.86 12.87 4.64
N LEU A 83 -4.95 12.63 5.58
CA LEU A 83 -4.01 11.52 5.48
C LEU A 83 -4.69 10.14 5.64
N TYR A 84 -5.81 10.06 6.37
CA TYR A 84 -6.62 8.83 6.41
C TYR A 84 -7.32 8.54 5.07
N LEU A 85 -7.71 9.57 4.32
CA LEU A 85 -8.30 9.37 2.99
C LEU A 85 -7.25 8.81 2.02
N LEU A 86 -6.00 9.21 2.24
CA LEU A 86 -4.87 8.77 1.47
C LEU A 86 -4.51 7.30 1.77
N ASP A 87 -4.61 6.85 3.02
CA ASP A 87 -4.44 5.42 3.37
C ASP A 87 -5.53 4.54 2.74
N HIS A 88 -6.78 4.99 2.76
CA HIS A 88 -7.90 4.24 2.20
C HIS A 88 -7.80 4.16 0.69
N GLN A 89 -7.33 5.23 0.05
CA GLN A 89 -7.13 5.25 -1.39
C GLN A 89 -5.91 4.44 -1.81
N ALA A 90 -4.79 4.52 -1.10
CA ALA A 90 -3.64 3.65 -1.35
C ALA A 90 -4.05 2.17 -1.19
N ASP A 91 -4.89 1.85 -0.21
CA ASP A 91 -5.45 0.50 -0.05
C ASP A 91 -6.33 0.08 -1.23
N LEU A 92 -7.28 0.94 -1.60
CA LEU A 92 -8.19 0.70 -2.72
C LEU A 92 -7.43 0.58 -4.06
N CYS A 93 -6.38 1.38 -4.24
CA CYS A 93 -5.53 1.36 -5.43
C CYS A 93 -4.66 0.11 -5.47
N GLY A 94 -4.04 -0.26 -4.34
CA GLY A 94 -3.32 -1.53 -4.21
C GLY A 94 -4.23 -2.73 -4.47
N TYR A 95 -5.46 -2.69 -3.94
CA TYR A 95 -6.48 -3.69 -4.23
C TYR A 95 -6.84 -3.69 -5.72
N ASN A 96 -7.11 -2.57 -6.36
CA ASN A 96 -7.45 -2.51 -7.80
C ASN A 96 -6.31 -2.97 -8.72
N LEU A 97 -5.06 -2.74 -8.31
CA LEU A 97 -3.88 -3.23 -9.03
C LEU A 97 -3.69 -4.74 -8.87
N TYR A 98 -4.33 -5.36 -7.88
CA TYR A 98 -4.09 -6.75 -7.52
C TYR A 98 -5.35 -7.65 -7.60
N SER A 99 -6.56 -7.11 -7.46
CA SER A 99 -7.82 -7.86 -7.38
C SER A 99 -8.29 -8.34 -8.75
N PHE A 100 -8.62 -9.63 -8.78
CA PHE A 100 -9.13 -10.37 -9.94
C PHE A 100 -10.54 -9.92 -10.34
N ASP A 101 -10.75 -9.71 -11.65
CA ASP A 101 -11.96 -10.24 -12.26
C ASP A 101 -11.82 -11.77 -12.29
N SER A 102 -12.87 -12.47 -11.88
CA SER A 102 -12.92 -13.93 -11.78
C SER A 102 -12.29 -14.63 -12.98
N ASN A 103 -11.30 -15.49 -12.70
CA ASN A 103 -10.51 -16.30 -13.62
C ASN A 103 -9.51 -15.57 -14.53
N THR A 104 -8.29 -16.11 -14.50
CA THR A 104 -7.16 -15.93 -15.43
C THR A 104 -6.22 -14.72 -15.21
N TYR A 105 -4.96 -15.06 -14.90
CA TYR A 105 -3.73 -14.24 -14.85
C TYR A 105 -3.56 -13.28 -13.67
N LEU A 106 -2.47 -13.45 -12.91
CA LEU A 106 -1.91 -12.33 -12.12
C LEU A 106 -1.60 -11.21 -13.10
N ARG A 107 -1.80 -9.96 -12.68
CA ARG A 107 -1.20 -8.80 -13.38
C ARG A 107 0.34 -8.94 -13.40
N GLY A 108 0.97 -8.12 -14.22
CA GLY A 108 2.42 -8.13 -14.43
C GLY A 108 3.21 -7.89 -13.14
N SER A 109 4.53 -8.10 -13.24
CA SER A 109 5.50 -7.92 -12.15
C SER A 109 5.35 -6.53 -11.52
N GLU A 110 5.17 -5.54 -12.38
CA GLU A 110 5.16 -4.12 -12.02
C GLU A 110 3.92 -3.76 -11.21
N GLU A 111 2.74 -4.28 -11.56
CA GLU A 111 1.52 -4.01 -10.80
C GLU A 111 1.55 -4.67 -9.42
N CYS A 112 2.11 -5.87 -9.30
CA CYS A 112 2.32 -6.52 -8.01
C CYS A 112 3.28 -5.70 -7.13
N GLN A 113 4.40 -5.24 -7.67
CA GLN A 113 5.33 -4.39 -6.93
C GLN A 113 4.70 -3.05 -6.54
N LEU A 114 3.95 -2.43 -7.45
CA LEU A 114 3.27 -1.16 -7.18
C LEU A 114 2.23 -1.30 -6.06
N ALA A 115 1.45 -2.38 -6.06
CA ALA A 115 0.49 -2.67 -5.00
C ALA A 115 1.18 -2.84 -3.63
N ILE A 116 2.29 -3.57 -3.58
CA ILE A 116 3.08 -3.72 -2.35
C ILE A 116 3.57 -2.36 -1.85
N ARG A 117 4.14 -1.53 -2.73
CA ARG A 117 4.65 -0.21 -2.32
C ARG A 117 3.54 0.73 -1.87
N LEU A 118 2.35 0.68 -2.48
CA LEU A 118 1.18 1.45 -2.06
C LEU A 118 0.71 1.06 -0.66
N TRP A 119 0.61 -0.24 -0.36
CA TRP A 119 0.22 -0.68 0.97
C TRP A 119 1.28 -0.40 2.03
N LEU A 120 2.57 -0.50 1.68
CA LEU A 120 3.65 -0.09 2.57
C LEU A 120 3.61 1.43 2.82
N HIS A 121 3.30 2.23 1.81
CA HIS A 121 3.09 3.67 1.98
C HIS A 121 1.88 3.98 2.86
N ALA A 122 0.75 3.29 2.67
CA ALA A 122 -0.44 3.41 3.52
C ALA A 122 -0.11 3.09 4.98
N TYR A 123 0.69 2.03 5.23
CA TYR A 123 1.21 1.70 6.55
C TYR A 123 2.00 2.88 7.16
N HIS A 124 2.96 3.45 6.43
CA HIS A 124 3.77 4.56 6.94
C HIS A 124 2.96 5.82 7.22
N LEU A 125 2.02 6.18 6.35
CA LEU A 125 1.10 7.31 6.59
C LEU A 125 0.29 7.11 7.87
N ARG A 126 -0.13 5.88 8.12
CA ARG A 126 -0.94 5.55 9.29
C ARG A 126 -0.12 5.56 10.58
N ILE A 127 1.12 5.07 10.54
CA ILE A 127 2.08 5.23 11.64
C ILE A 127 2.37 6.72 11.90
N GLN A 128 2.57 7.54 10.87
CA GLN A 128 2.85 8.96 11.04
C GLN A 128 1.69 9.73 11.68
N THR A 129 0.45 9.33 11.38
CA THR A 129 -0.75 9.99 11.92
C THR A 129 -1.21 9.45 13.26
N GLN A 130 -0.76 8.26 13.65
CA GLN A 130 -1.22 7.56 14.85
C GLN A 130 -2.74 7.26 14.84
N ILE A 131 -3.37 7.21 13.66
CA ILE A 131 -4.82 6.99 13.51
C ILE A 131 -5.10 5.52 13.19
N ASN A 132 -5.98 4.88 13.96
CA ASN A 132 -6.50 3.53 13.67
C ASN A 132 -5.38 2.50 13.37
N LEU A 133 -4.33 2.47 14.20
CA LEU A 133 -3.15 1.62 14.01
C LEU A 133 -3.49 0.12 13.92
N ASN A 134 -4.64 -0.31 14.43
CA ASN A 134 -5.11 -1.70 14.33
C ASN A 134 -5.27 -2.21 12.89
N LYS A 135 -5.36 -1.33 11.88
CA LYS A 135 -5.39 -1.75 10.46
C LYS A 135 -4.01 -1.92 9.85
N CYS A 136 -2.92 -1.48 10.50
CA CYS A 136 -1.57 -1.54 9.94
C CYS A 136 -1.17 -2.97 9.54
N VAL A 137 -1.46 -3.96 10.40
CA VAL A 137 -1.23 -5.39 10.12
C VAL A 137 -1.90 -5.84 8.83
N SER A 138 -3.11 -5.36 8.53
CA SER A 138 -3.84 -5.77 7.32
C SER A 138 -3.15 -5.37 6.01
N TYR A 139 -2.39 -4.26 6.01
CA TYR A 139 -1.58 -3.86 4.85
C TYR A 139 -0.38 -4.79 4.66
N LEU A 140 0.23 -5.22 5.77
CA LEU A 140 1.37 -6.13 5.76
C LEU A 140 0.95 -7.54 5.33
N GLU A 141 -0.21 -8.03 5.78
CA GLU A 141 -0.81 -9.28 5.31
C GLU A 141 -1.03 -9.27 3.80
N LYS A 142 -1.56 -8.16 3.26
CA LYS A 142 -1.74 -7.99 1.81
C LYS A 142 -0.41 -8.04 1.06
N CYS A 143 0.63 -7.36 1.56
CA CYS A 143 1.98 -7.43 1.00
C CYS A 143 2.53 -8.86 0.99
N ALA A 144 2.46 -9.54 2.13
CA ALA A 144 2.94 -10.90 2.31
C ALA A 144 2.24 -11.90 1.38
N ARG A 145 0.93 -11.72 1.18
CA ARG A 145 0.14 -12.53 0.27
C ARG A 145 0.59 -12.38 -1.18
N ILE A 146 0.80 -11.16 -1.68
CA ILE A 146 1.32 -10.95 -3.05
C ILE A 146 2.69 -11.61 -3.21
N MET A 147 3.59 -11.37 -2.26
CA MET A 147 4.94 -11.93 -2.31
C MET A 147 4.91 -13.46 -2.29
N GLY A 148 4.07 -14.06 -1.44
CA GLY A 148 3.85 -15.51 -1.40
C GLY A 148 3.32 -16.05 -2.72
N GLU A 149 2.38 -15.37 -3.37
CA GLU A 149 1.87 -15.77 -4.69
C GLU A 149 2.94 -15.69 -5.79
N LEU A 150 3.74 -14.62 -5.82
CA LEU A 150 4.86 -14.49 -6.75
C LEU A 150 5.84 -15.65 -6.57
N ILE A 151 6.17 -16.03 -5.33
CA ILE A 151 7.06 -17.15 -5.04
C ILE A 151 6.44 -18.49 -5.46
N ASN A 152 5.18 -18.73 -5.11
CA ASN A 152 4.45 -19.95 -5.46
C ASN A 152 4.36 -20.15 -6.98
N ARG A 153 4.25 -19.06 -7.75
CA ARG A 153 4.26 -19.09 -9.22
C ARG A 153 5.65 -19.02 -9.85
N LYS A 154 6.72 -19.18 -9.07
CA LYS A 154 8.13 -19.17 -9.52
C LYS A 154 8.59 -17.83 -10.12
N ARG A 155 7.95 -16.72 -9.74
CA ARG A 155 8.26 -15.35 -10.13
C ARG A 155 9.13 -14.62 -9.10
N THR A 156 9.91 -15.34 -8.30
CA THR A 156 10.69 -14.75 -7.19
C THR A 156 11.68 -13.66 -7.63
N LYS A 157 12.22 -13.75 -8.84
CA LYS A 157 13.13 -12.72 -9.41
C LYS A 157 12.45 -11.35 -9.55
N GLU A 158 11.13 -11.32 -9.51
CA GLU A 158 10.31 -10.11 -9.60
C GLU A 158 10.06 -9.47 -8.22
N ILE A 159 10.45 -10.12 -7.12
CA ILE A 159 10.41 -9.51 -5.79
C ILE A 159 11.73 -8.76 -5.59
N GLN A 160 11.65 -7.45 -5.47
CA GLN A 160 12.82 -6.65 -5.17
C GLN A 160 13.20 -6.83 -3.68
N PHE A 161 14.49 -7.07 -3.44
CA PHE A 161 14.99 -7.41 -2.11
C PHE A 161 14.81 -6.27 -1.10
N ASP A 162 14.98 -5.03 -1.54
CA ASP A 162 14.75 -3.82 -0.75
C ASP A 162 13.29 -3.72 -0.27
N ILE A 163 12.32 -4.00 -1.14
CA ILE A 163 10.89 -4.01 -0.78
C ILE A 163 10.60 -5.12 0.24
N LEU A 164 11.16 -6.32 0.03
CA LEU A 164 11.02 -7.42 0.98
C LEU A 164 11.54 -7.03 2.37
N MET A 165 12.73 -6.43 2.43
CA MET A 165 13.33 -5.99 3.70
C MET A 165 12.47 -4.92 4.39
N LYS A 166 11.94 -3.94 3.65
CA LYS A 166 11.04 -2.92 4.22
C LYS A 166 9.74 -3.51 4.78
N VAL A 167 9.15 -4.50 4.10
CA VAL A 167 7.94 -5.18 4.60
C VAL A 167 8.24 -6.00 5.84
N LEU A 168 9.39 -6.69 5.89
CA LEU A 168 9.82 -7.42 7.09
C LEU A 168 10.05 -6.49 8.27
N GLU A 169 10.78 -5.39 8.07
CA GLU A 169 11.03 -4.37 9.08
C GLU A 169 9.73 -3.75 9.60
N ALA A 170 8.81 -3.38 8.70
CA ALA A 170 7.49 -2.86 9.08
C ALA A 170 6.69 -3.88 9.90
N THR A 171 6.80 -5.17 9.57
CA THR A 171 6.13 -6.25 10.31
C THR A 171 6.75 -6.49 11.67
N GLU A 172 8.08 -6.43 11.78
CA GLU A 172 8.77 -6.51 13.07
C GLU A 172 8.37 -5.35 13.98
N ASN A 173 8.41 -4.12 13.48
CA ASN A 173 8.02 -2.93 14.23
C ASN A 173 6.57 -3.03 14.72
N GLU A 174 5.67 -3.49 13.85
CA GLU A 174 4.26 -3.69 14.19
C GLU A 174 4.07 -4.83 15.21
N TYR A 175 4.84 -5.91 15.12
CA TYR A 175 4.84 -6.98 16.12
C TYR A 175 5.27 -6.44 17.50
N GLN A 176 6.38 -5.71 17.57
CA GLN A 176 6.86 -5.13 18.82
C GLN A 176 5.84 -4.15 19.41
N ARG A 177 5.17 -3.35 18.57
CA ARG A 177 4.11 -2.44 19.00
C ARG A 177 2.94 -3.19 19.64
N ASN A 178 2.46 -4.26 19.02
CA ASN A 178 1.36 -5.06 19.57
C ASN A 178 1.78 -5.79 20.85
N LYS A 179 3.01 -6.33 20.91
CA LYS A 179 3.56 -6.95 22.13
C LYS A 179 3.66 -5.97 23.30
N ASN A 180 4.11 -4.73 23.04
CA ASN A 180 4.17 -3.70 24.08
C ASN A 180 2.76 -3.31 24.57
N LEU A 181 1.78 -3.27 23.67
CA LEU A 181 0.38 -3.04 24.05
C LEU A 181 -0.16 -4.18 24.91
N GLU A 182 0.07 -5.44 24.54
CA GLU A 182 -0.28 -6.62 25.38
C GLU A 182 0.30 -6.49 26.78
N SER A 183 1.60 -6.20 26.89
CA SER A 183 2.25 -6.06 28.21
C SER A 183 1.68 -4.91 29.05
N THR A 184 1.21 -3.84 28.41
CA THR A 184 0.59 -2.70 29.11
C THR A 184 -0.78 -3.10 29.63
N LEU A 185 -1.57 -3.79 28.81
CA LEU A 185 -2.89 -4.29 29.16
C LEU A 185 -2.80 -5.33 30.30
N ASP A 186 -1.79 -6.20 30.28
CA ASP A 186 -1.53 -7.16 31.37
C ASP A 186 -1.27 -6.45 32.72
N VAL A 187 -0.48 -5.37 32.72
CA VAL A 187 -0.20 -4.56 33.91
C VAL A 187 -1.44 -3.81 34.39
N GLU A 188 -2.25 -3.27 33.47
CA GLU A 188 -3.54 -2.66 33.81
C GLU A 188 -4.49 -3.67 34.45
N ARG A 189 -4.54 -4.92 33.96
CA ARG A 189 -5.34 -6.01 34.58
C ARG A 189 -4.90 -6.34 36.00
N GLU A 190 -3.60 -6.36 36.28
CA GLU A 190 -3.09 -6.61 37.64
C GLU A 190 -3.49 -5.49 38.62
N ASN A 191 -3.62 -4.26 38.11
CA ASN A 191 -4.01 -3.08 38.89
C ASN A 191 -5.54 -2.91 38.99
N GLU A 192 -6.32 -3.34 37.99
CA GLU A 192 -7.78 -3.18 37.88
C GLU A 192 -8.59 -4.41 38.35
N ASN A 193 -8.23 -5.02 39.48
CA ASN A 193 -9.08 -6.01 40.15
C ASN A 193 -10.42 -5.44 40.69
N PHE A 194 -11.01 -4.42 40.04
CA PHE A 194 -12.40 -4.00 40.22
C PHE A 194 -12.98 -3.34 38.95
N SER A 195 -13.77 -4.12 38.21
CA SER A 195 -14.74 -3.77 37.16
C SER A 195 -14.31 -3.91 35.68
N CYS A 196 -15.23 -4.51 34.93
CA CYS A 196 -15.09 -5.15 33.63
C CYS A 196 -15.44 -4.19 32.48
N SER A 197 -14.54 -3.99 31.50
CA SER A 197 -14.87 -3.52 30.13
C SER A 197 -13.73 -3.62 29.07
N SER A 198 -12.73 -4.50 29.20
CA SER A 198 -11.51 -4.51 28.35
C SER A 198 -11.48 -5.52 27.16
N SER A 199 -12.55 -6.27 26.89
CA SER A 199 -12.45 -7.49 26.05
C SER A 199 -12.15 -7.29 24.55
N GLU A 200 -12.68 -6.25 23.90
CA GLU A 200 -12.52 -6.06 22.44
C GLU A 200 -11.12 -5.56 22.04
N ALA A 201 -10.50 -4.74 22.89
CA ALA A 201 -9.15 -4.23 22.65
C ALA A 201 -8.11 -5.36 22.80
N ASP A 202 -8.25 -6.18 23.85
CA ASP A 202 -7.40 -7.35 24.12
C ASP A 202 -7.43 -8.36 22.96
N GLU A 203 -8.62 -8.71 22.48
CA GLU A 203 -8.77 -9.65 21.35
C GLU A 203 -8.17 -9.11 20.06
N THR A 204 -8.26 -7.78 19.84
CA THR A 204 -7.70 -7.14 18.65
C THR A 204 -6.18 -7.12 18.67
N VAL A 205 -5.56 -6.84 19.83
CA VAL A 205 -4.09 -6.78 19.94
C VAL A 205 -3.47 -8.18 19.82
N GLY A 206 -4.01 -9.18 20.53
CA GLY A 206 -3.53 -10.57 20.44
C GLY A 206 -3.63 -11.14 19.01
N ASN A 207 -4.76 -10.90 18.34
CA ASN A 207 -4.95 -11.30 16.94
C ASN A 207 -3.95 -10.60 16.00
N ASN A 208 -3.64 -9.33 16.25
CA ASN A 208 -2.65 -8.60 15.45
C ASN A 208 -1.22 -9.10 15.67
N GLY A 209 -0.85 -9.49 16.89
CA GLY A 209 0.42 -10.16 17.18
C GLY A 209 0.60 -11.46 16.39
N ASP A 210 -0.41 -12.34 16.44
CA ASP A 210 -0.43 -13.61 15.72
C ASP A 210 -0.32 -13.43 14.20
N LYS A 211 -1.03 -12.43 13.65
CA LYS A 211 -0.96 -12.09 12.23
C LYS A 211 0.42 -11.60 11.80
N CYS A 212 1.10 -10.81 12.62
CA CYS A 212 2.48 -10.40 12.34
C CYS A 212 3.42 -11.61 12.31
N LEU A 213 3.29 -12.54 13.25
CA LEU A 213 4.05 -13.80 13.25
C LEU A 213 3.76 -14.62 11.99
N TYR A 214 2.50 -14.74 11.60
CA TYR A 214 2.12 -15.41 10.35
C TYR A 214 2.79 -14.76 9.13
N VAL A 215 2.78 -13.43 9.03
CA VAL A 215 3.44 -12.70 7.94
C VAL A 215 4.94 -13.00 7.90
N ILE A 216 5.63 -12.89 9.03
CA ILE A 216 7.07 -13.15 9.13
C ILE A 216 7.38 -14.59 8.72
N LEU A 217 6.67 -15.57 9.29
CA LEU A 217 6.86 -16.98 8.98
C LEU A 217 6.59 -17.29 7.52
N ASN A 218 5.53 -16.72 6.94
CA ASN A 218 5.19 -16.92 5.54
C ASN A 218 6.29 -16.37 4.62
N LEU A 219 6.76 -15.16 4.86
CA LEU A 219 7.84 -14.54 4.07
C LEU A 219 9.17 -15.31 4.22
N LEU A 220 9.56 -15.66 5.44
CA LEU A 220 10.80 -16.41 5.69
C LEU A 220 10.74 -17.84 5.12
N PHE A 221 9.63 -18.55 5.30
CA PHE A 221 9.44 -19.88 4.75
C PHE A 221 9.49 -19.87 3.22
N ASN A 222 8.86 -18.86 2.59
CA ASN A 222 8.92 -18.71 1.15
C ASN A 222 10.32 -18.30 0.66
N ALA A 223 11.06 -17.47 1.41
CA ALA A 223 12.45 -17.15 1.13
C ALA A 223 13.38 -18.38 1.25
N MET A 224 13.15 -19.23 2.26
CA MET A 224 13.88 -20.48 2.44
C MET A 224 13.63 -21.46 1.28
N LYS A 225 12.37 -21.63 0.84
CA LYS A 225 12.04 -22.44 -0.36
C LYS A 225 12.79 -22.00 -1.61
N VAL A 226 13.05 -20.70 -1.74
CA VAL A 226 13.82 -20.14 -2.85
C VAL A 226 15.30 -20.53 -2.70
N SER A 227 15.86 -20.36 -1.50
CA SER A 227 17.26 -20.70 -1.21
C SER A 227 17.58 -22.18 -1.43
N GLU A 228 16.73 -23.10 -0.95
CA GLU A 228 16.92 -24.54 -1.09
C GLU A 228 16.92 -24.97 -2.56
N LYS A 229 16.10 -24.31 -3.38
CA LYS A 229 15.97 -24.58 -4.81
C LYS A 229 17.14 -24.03 -5.61
N ILE A 230 17.66 -22.86 -5.25
CA ILE A 230 18.90 -22.31 -5.79
C ILE A 230 20.07 -23.24 -5.45
N PHE A 231 20.14 -23.71 -4.20
CA PHE A 231 21.15 -24.68 -3.75
C PHE A 231 21.06 -25.99 -4.55
N ARG A 232 19.88 -26.60 -4.66
CA ARG A 232 19.69 -27.86 -5.44
C ARG A 232 20.02 -27.72 -6.92
N ASN A 233 19.81 -26.55 -7.52
CA ASN A 233 20.16 -26.30 -8.91
C ASN A 233 21.67 -26.05 -9.11
N PHE A 234 22.35 -25.53 -8.08
CA PHE A 234 23.80 -25.28 -8.09
C PHE A 234 24.62 -26.57 -7.93
N PHE A 235 24.12 -27.56 -7.18
CA PHE A 235 24.78 -28.87 -6.98
C PHE A 235 24.38 -29.97 -7.98
N ARG A 236 23.60 -29.63 -9.01
CA ARG A 236 23.23 -30.53 -10.11
C ARG A 236 23.88 -30.15 -11.46
N GLY A 237 24.82 -29.21 -11.46
CA GLY A 237 25.64 -28.83 -12.60
C GLY A 237 26.93 -29.62 -12.65
#